data_AF-A0A8J6N5I9-F1
#
_entry.id   AF-A0A8J6N5I9-F1
#
_cell.length_a   1.000
_cell.length_b   1.000
_cell.length_c   1.000
_cell.angle_alpha   90.00
_cell.angle_beta   90.00
_cell.angle_gamma   90.00
#
_symmetry.space_group_name_H-M   'P 1'
#
loop_
_entity.id
_entity.type
_entity.pdbx_description
1 polymer ?
#
loop_
_entity_poly.entity_id
_entity_poly.type
_entity_poly.pdbx_seq_one_letter_code
_entity_poly.pdbx_strand_id
1 'polypeptide(L)' 'MIINKVEVSAKGENYSGIISLTLVKEEDGWTYKVGGMTGDDLLLTWRAKTPEKASSKLRDIYKDEIWDFKIVE' A
#
# COMPACT_ATOMS: atom_id res chain seq x y z
N MET A 1 10.05 7.94 -10.16
CA MET A 1 8.86 8.82 -10.14
C MET A 1 7.86 8.17 -9.21
N ILE A 2 7.58 8.78 -8.06
CA ILE A 2 6.57 8.29 -7.11
C ILE A 2 5.22 8.76 -7.65
N ILE A 3 4.29 7.83 -7.86
CA ILE A 3 3.06 8.13 -8.60
C ILE A 3 1.87 8.36 -7.66
N ASN A 4 1.83 7.71 -6.49
CA ASN A 4 0.82 7.92 -5.45
C ASN A 4 1.32 7.38 -4.10
N LYS A 5 1.11 8.12 -3.01
CA LYS A 5 1.24 7.63 -1.63
C LYS A 5 -0.15 7.30 -1.10
N VAL A 6 -0.31 6.21 -0.36
CA VAL A 6 -1.60 5.75 0.17
C VAL A 6 -1.44 5.48 1.65
N GLU A 7 -2.09 6.25 2.50
CA GLU A 7 -2.21 5.94 3.92
C GLU A 7 -3.28 4.86 4.12
N VAL A 8 -2.96 3.87 4.92
CA VAL A 8 -3.84 2.76 5.29
C VAL A 8 -4.01 2.75 6.79
N SER A 9 -5.26 2.78 7.26
CA SER A 9 -5.59 2.64 8.69
C SER A 9 -6.59 1.50 8.89
N ALA A 10 -6.40 0.69 9.93
CA ALA A 10 -7.33 -0.40 10.24
C ALA A 10 -8.55 0.15 11.00
N LYS A 11 -9.76 -0.23 10.59
CA LYS A 11 -11.01 0.00 11.34
C LYS A 11 -11.12 -1.03 12.46
N GLY A 12 -10.26 -0.92 13.47
CA GLY A 12 -10.29 -1.79 14.64
C GLY A 12 -9.82 -1.05 15.89
N GLU A 13 -10.58 -1.18 16.99
CA GLU A 13 -10.40 -0.48 18.27
C GLU A 13 -9.01 -0.62 18.93
N ASN A 14 -8.12 -1.47 18.39
CA ASN A 14 -6.81 -1.80 18.98
C ASN A 14 -5.59 -1.46 18.12
N TYR A 15 -5.74 -0.84 16.94
CA TYR A 15 -4.58 -0.44 16.11
C TYR A 15 -4.74 0.96 15.52
N SER A 16 -4.12 1.96 16.15
CA SER A 16 -4.02 3.34 15.66
C SER A 16 -2.70 3.61 14.93
N GLY A 17 -2.23 2.68 14.10
CA GLY A 17 -1.07 2.87 13.24
C GLY A 17 -1.49 3.27 11.84
N ILE A 18 -1.15 4.48 11.40
CA ILE A 18 -1.26 4.87 9.98
C ILE A 18 -0.03 4.31 9.26
N ILE A 19 -0.25 3.38 8.34
CA ILE A 19 0.81 2.81 7.51
C ILE A 19 0.76 3.51 6.16
N SER A 20 1.88 4.05 5.67
CA SER A 20 1.96 4.60 4.32
C SER A 20 2.34 3.52 3.33
N LEU A 21 1.68 3.44 2.19
CA LEU A 21 1.97 2.55 1.07
C LEU A 21 2.25 3.40 -0.17
N THR A 22 3.46 3.32 -0.70
CA THR A 22 3.86 4.07 -1.90
C THR A 22 3.90 3.14 -3.08
N LEU A 23 3.17 3.46 -4.16
CA LEU A 23 3.22 2.66 -5.39
C LEU A 23 4.58 2.86 -6.07
N VAL A 24 5.30 1.76 -6.31
CA VAL A 24 6.62 1.74 -6.92
C VAL A 24 6.68 0.75 -8.09
N LYS A 25 7.59 1.00 -9.03
CA LYS A 25 7.88 0.14 -10.18
C LYS A 25 9.23 -0.54 -9.96
N GLU A 26 9.20 -1.86 -9.85
CA GLU A 26 10.36 -2.75 -9.80
C GLU A 26 10.62 -3.36 -11.20
N GLU A 27 11.73 -4.09 -11.34
CA GLU A 27 12.10 -4.75 -12.60
C GLU A 27 11.04 -5.78 -13.05
N ASP A 28 10.42 -6.46 -12.10
CA ASP A 28 9.43 -7.52 -12.25
C ASP A 28 7.97 -7.01 -12.25
N GLY A 29 7.73 -5.71 -12.02
CA GLY A 29 6.40 -5.10 -12.10
C GLY A 29 6.13 -4.04 -11.05
N TRP A 30 4.85 -3.73 -10.84
CA TRP A 30 4.39 -2.72 -9.89
C TRP A 30 4.01 -3.35 -8.54
N THR A 31 4.41 -2.71 -7.45
CA THR A 31 4.10 -3.12 -6.07
C THR A 31 4.00 -1.90 -5.15
N TYR A 32 3.65 -2.12 -3.88
CA TYR A 32 3.67 -1.06 -2.87
C TYR A 32 4.84 -1.25 -1.91
N LYS A 33 5.44 -0.12 -1.56
CA LYS A 33 6.45 0.04 -0.52
C LYS A 33 5.78 0.54 0.76
N VAL A 34 5.93 -0.22 1.83
CA VAL A 34 5.43 0.09 3.17
C VAL A 34 6.38 1.08 3.84
N GLY A 35 5.86 2.24 4.22
CA GLY A 35 6.53 3.28 4.97
C GLY A 35 5.80 3.61 6.28
N GLY A 36 6.51 4.20 7.23
CA GLY A 36 5.97 4.55 8.55
C GLY A 36 6.18 3.47 9.63
N MET A 37 6.83 2.36 9.30
CA MET A 37 7.43 1.47 10.30
C MET A 37 8.85 1.96 10.59
N THR A 38 9.25 2.02 11.86
CA THR A 38 10.65 2.24 12.26
C THR A 38 11.49 1.04 11.82
N GLY A 39 12.06 1.12 10.61
CA GLY A 39 12.87 0.07 9.98
C GLY A 39 13.10 0.33 8.49
N ASP A 40 13.82 -0.57 7.83
CA ASP A 40 13.99 -0.57 6.38
C ASP A 40 12.63 -0.62 5.66
N ASP A 41 12.53 0.10 4.56
CA ASP A 41 11.32 0.12 3.75
C ASP A 41 11.01 -1.27 3.18
N LEU A 42 9.87 -1.84 3.57
CA LEU A 42 9.47 -3.17 3.13
C LEU A 42 8.63 -3.09 1.86
N LEU A 43 8.93 -3.92 0.87
CA LEU A 43 8.06 -4.12 -0.28
C LEU A 43 7.02 -5.20 0.04
N LEU A 44 5.77 -5.02 -0.39
CA LEU A 44 4.81 -6.14 -0.43
C LEU A 44 5.40 -7.27 -1.28
N THR A 45 4.93 -8.52 -1.14
CA THR A 45 5.53 -9.71 -1.78
C THR A 45 4.99 -10.05 -3.18
N TRP A 46 3.93 -9.37 -3.62
CA TRP A 46 3.28 -9.59 -4.92
C TRP A 46 3.60 -8.46 -5.91
N ARG A 47 3.49 -8.76 -7.21
CA ARG A 47 3.72 -7.80 -8.32
C ARG A 47 2.50 -7.76 -9.23
N ALA A 48 2.24 -6.61 -9.81
CA ALA A 48 1.23 -6.41 -10.85
C ALA A 48 1.86 -5.88 -12.13
N LYS A 49 1.29 -6.25 -13.29
CA LYS A 49 1.81 -5.81 -14.60
C LYS A 49 1.58 -4.32 -14.86
N THR A 50 0.57 -3.72 -14.23
CA THR A 50 0.18 -2.31 -14.41
C THR A 50 -0.10 -1.67 -13.05
N PRO A 51 0.04 -0.34 -12.93
CA PRO A 51 -0.28 0.38 -11.70
C PRO A 51 -1.75 0.19 -11.28
N GLU A 52 -2.69 0.18 -12.23
CA GLU A 52 -4.12 -0.02 -11.89
C GLU A 52 -4.38 -1.41 -11.31
N LYS A 53 -3.70 -2.45 -11.83
CA LYS A 53 -3.80 -3.81 -11.28
C LYS A 53 -3.13 -3.91 -9.90
N ALA A 54 -2.09 -3.12 -9.63
CA ALA A 54 -1.50 -3.05 -8.31
C ALA A 54 -2.51 -2.47 -7.31
N SER A 55 -3.14 -1.34 -7.66
CA SER A 55 -4.18 -0.71 -6.82
C SER A 55 -5.37 -1.62 -6.58
N SER A 56 -5.86 -2.29 -7.63
CA SER A 56 -6.97 -3.24 -7.52
C SER A 56 -6.60 -4.45 -6.63
N LYS A 57 -5.40 -5.01 -6.79
CA LYS A 57 -4.91 -6.12 -5.97
C LYS A 57 -4.71 -5.72 -4.51
N LEU A 58 -4.25 -4.50 -4.26
CA LEU A 58 -4.11 -3.98 -2.90
C LEU A 58 -5.47 -3.98 -2.18
N ARG A 59 -6.52 -3.45 -2.84
CA ARG A 59 -7.89 -3.43 -2.28
C ARG A 59 -8.53 -4.82 -2.14
N ASP A 60 -8.15 -5.76 -3.00
CA ASP A 60 -8.59 -7.16 -2.94
C ASP A 60 -7.99 -7.89 -1.72
N ILE A 61 -6.69 -7.71 -1.49
CA ILE A 61 -5.97 -8.33 -0.36
C ILE A 61 -6.37 -7.67 0.96
N TYR A 62 -6.38 -6.34 0.98
CA TYR A 62 -6.70 -5.55 2.15
C TYR A 62 -8.08 -4.94 1.93
N LYS A 63 -9.11 -5.71 2.30
CA LYS A 63 -10.51 -5.32 2.09
C LYS A 63 -10.80 -3.93 2.66
N ASP A 64 -11.44 -3.08 1.87
CA ASP A 64 -11.89 -1.71 2.21
C ASP A 64 -12.81 -1.66 3.45
N GLU A 65 -13.47 -2.78 3.74
CA GLU A 65 -14.29 -2.96 4.95
C GLU A 65 -13.45 -2.93 6.24
N ILE A 66 -12.19 -3.35 6.16
CA ILE A 66 -11.25 -3.46 7.30
C ILE A 66 -10.23 -2.32 7.28
N TRP A 67 -9.89 -1.80 6.10
CA TRP A 67 -8.83 -0.83 5.91
C TRP A 67 -9.33 0.43 5.19
N ASP A 68 -9.08 1.59 5.78
CA ASP A 68 -9.35 2.88 5.15
C ASP A 68 -8.12 3.29 4.32
N PHE A 69 -8.30 3.40 3.00
CA PHE A 69 -7.25 3.82 2.06
C PHE A 69 -7.41 5.29 1.71
N LYS A 70 -6.53 6.13 2.22
CA LYS A 70 -6.45 7.54 1.84
C LYS A 70 -5.29 7.76 0.91
N ILE A 71 -5.56 8.12 -0.34
CA ILE A 71 -4.50 8.56 -1.26
C ILE A 71 -4.03 9.94 -0.79
N VAL A 72 -2.72 10.07 -0.58
CA VAL A 72 -2.04 11.32 -0.21
C VAL A 72 -1.14 11.68 -1.38
N GLU A 73 -1.37 12.85 -1.97
CA GLU A 73 -0.66 13.36 -3.15
C GLU A 73 0.77 13.81 -2.80
#